data_AF-A0A3S9M0W7-F1
#
_entry.id   AF-A0A3S9M0W7-F1
#
_cell.length_a   1.000
_cell.length_b   1.000
_cell.length_c   1.000
_cell.angle_alpha   90.00
_cell.angle_beta   90.00
_cell.angle_gamma   90.00
#
_symmetry.space_group_name_H-M   'P 1'
#
loop_
_entity.id
_entity.type
_entity.pdbx_description
1 polymer ?
#
loop_
_entity_poly.entity_id
_entity_poly.type
_entity_poly.pdbx_seq_one_letter_code
_entity_poly.pdbx_strand_id
1 'polypeptide(L)'
;MADGQPIIQGSGAWKNNMEDSATQLVNHAQGRADGTGLYLFGAQHGQEAPGGDGLYSVSFKGTAVRGYSYDGDGVYGASGRGGSGVHGVSSSGTAVYGEDVSAGTGVHGQAPRGLGVRGTGSSAGVVGDASDQRGFGVQAYNRHGLNGGYGVFGFAGVGVWGDGRIGVIGRGVTDHGIGVEGNGLGQGAIGVFGATSANSGGVGVYATAANSGSTALEVQGTAVFSSSGRATVPAGRDRITVTGPTIGPASMILATVQEDKRGVAVRAAVPDPAAGSFTVLLTQASPTETAVAWFVIN
;
A
#
# COMPACT_ATOMS: atom_id res chain seq x y z
N MET A 1 -31.04 36.08 51.80
CA MET A 1 -29.65 35.66 51.54
C MET A 1 -29.54 35.55 50.03
N ALA A 2 -29.21 36.67 49.39
CA ALA A 2 -29.22 36.88 47.96
C ALA A 2 -28.01 37.76 47.66
N ASP A 3 -26.83 37.17 47.75
CA ASP A 3 -25.55 37.86 47.67
C ASP A 3 -24.54 36.86 47.12
N GLY A 4 -24.70 36.50 45.83
CA GLY A 4 -23.81 35.61 45.09
C GLY A 4 -22.40 36.21 44.93
N GLN A 5 -21.67 36.34 46.03
CA GLN A 5 -20.25 36.64 45.96
C GLN A 5 -19.53 35.44 45.32
N PRO A 6 -18.62 35.67 44.36
CA PRO A 6 -17.81 34.59 43.82
C PRO A 6 -17.03 33.95 44.96
N ILE A 7 -17.15 32.62 45.13
CA ILE A 7 -16.37 31.85 46.12
C ILE A 7 -14.86 31.94 45.83
N ILE A 8 -14.47 32.36 44.62
CA ILE A 8 -13.09 32.56 44.21
C ILE A 8 -12.97 33.93 43.54
N GLN A 9 -12.62 34.97 44.30
CA GLN A 9 -12.20 36.25 43.74
C GLN A 9 -10.67 36.30 43.66
N GLY A 10 -10.14 36.28 42.43
CA GLY A 10 -8.81 36.82 42.18
C GLY A 10 -8.86 38.33 42.36
N SER A 11 -8.25 38.86 43.43
CA SER A 11 -8.25 40.30 43.68
C SER A 11 -7.49 41.05 42.57
N GLY A 12 -8.07 42.14 42.07
CA GLY A 12 -7.63 42.87 40.87
C GLY A 12 -6.29 43.61 40.95
N ALA A 13 -5.39 43.25 41.87
CA ALA A 13 -4.11 43.95 42.03
C ALA A 13 -2.91 43.09 42.48
N TRP A 14 -3.04 41.77 42.67
CA TRP A 14 -1.91 40.96 43.17
C TRP A 14 -1.55 39.77 42.28
N LYS A 15 -0.26 39.71 41.95
CA LYS A 15 0.41 38.58 41.31
C LYS A 15 0.27 37.36 42.24
N ASN A 16 -0.51 36.39 41.78
CA ASN A 16 -0.66 35.04 42.29
C ASN A 16 -1.50 34.90 43.59
N ASN A 17 -2.76 34.49 43.44
CA ASN A 17 -3.48 33.78 44.49
C ASN A 17 -2.95 32.34 44.51
N MET A 18 -1.90 32.07 45.29
CA MET A 18 -1.34 30.72 45.46
C MET A 18 -1.98 30.06 46.69
N GLU A 19 -3.17 29.50 46.52
CA GLU A 19 -3.60 28.43 47.44
C GLU A 19 -2.85 27.16 47.05
N ASP A 20 -1.98 26.68 47.93
CA ASP A 20 -1.25 25.39 47.77
C ASP A 20 -2.10 24.19 48.24
N SER A 21 -3.34 24.45 48.68
CA SER A 21 -4.31 23.45 49.08
C SER A 21 -5.40 23.30 48.02
N ALA A 22 -5.71 22.05 47.64
CA ALA A 22 -6.75 21.77 46.64
C ALA A 22 -8.14 22.23 47.13
N THR A 23 -8.73 23.20 46.42
CA THR A 23 -10.12 23.61 46.64
C THR A 23 -11.04 22.68 45.85
N GLN A 24 -11.71 21.76 46.55
CA GLN A 24 -12.64 20.80 45.96
C GLN A 24 -14.06 21.38 45.91
N LEU A 25 -14.61 21.53 44.71
CA LEU A 25 -16.03 21.84 44.50
C LEU A 25 -16.79 20.53 44.28
N VAL A 26 -17.59 20.11 45.27
CA VAL A 26 -18.42 18.90 45.17
C VAL A 26 -19.87 19.30 44.95
N ASN A 27 -20.44 18.92 43.81
CA ASN A 27 -21.89 19.00 43.61
C ASN A 27 -22.49 17.60 43.87
N HIS A 28 -23.07 17.40 45.06
CA HIS A 28 -23.84 16.19 45.37
C HIS A 28 -25.31 16.38 44.98
N ALA A 29 -25.71 15.88 43.82
CA ALA A 29 -27.12 15.64 43.55
C ALA A 29 -27.56 14.35 44.27
N GLN A 30 -28.25 14.48 45.41
CA GLN A 30 -28.92 13.33 46.03
C GLN A 30 -30.19 13.01 45.22
N GLY A 31 -30.15 11.94 44.43
CA GLY A 31 -31.27 11.49 43.59
C GLY A 31 -31.00 11.72 42.10
N ARG A 32 -31.61 10.88 41.24
CA ARG A 32 -31.43 10.81 39.77
C ARG A 32 -31.68 12.14 39.05
N ALA A 33 -30.77 13.10 39.18
CA ALA A 33 -30.73 14.34 38.43
C ALA A 33 -29.37 14.43 37.72
N ASP A 34 -29.45 14.94 36.51
CA ASP A 34 -28.45 15.27 35.49
C ASP A 34 -27.41 16.33 35.93
N GLY A 35 -27.01 16.28 37.21
CA GLY A 35 -26.29 17.31 37.95
C GLY A 35 -25.08 17.88 37.22
N THR A 36 -25.30 18.99 36.50
CA THR A 36 -24.20 19.78 35.96
C THR A 36 -23.57 20.59 37.10
N GLY A 37 -22.27 20.40 37.32
CA GLY A 37 -21.54 20.96 38.47
C GLY A 37 -21.12 22.42 38.31
N LEU A 38 -20.70 22.83 37.11
CA LEU A 38 -20.08 24.13 36.85
C LEU A 38 -20.28 24.54 35.39
N TYR A 39 -20.70 25.79 35.17
CA TYR A 39 -20.72 26.44 33.86
C TYR A 39 -19.72 27.61 33.85
N LEU A 40 -18.82 27.61 32.88
CA LEU A 40 -17.89 28.71 32.61
C LEU A 40 -18.16 29.23 31.20
N PHE A 41 -18.35 30.53 31.07
CA PHE A 41 -18.59 31.18 29.77
C PHE A 41 -17.51 32.23 29.54
N GLY A 42 -16.98 32.28 28.30
CA GLY A 42 -16.21 33.42 27.85
C GLY A 42 -17.12 34.65 27.75
N ALA A 43 -16.60 35.84 28.03
CA ALA A 43 -17.40 37.06 27.99
C ALA A 43 -17.95 37.30 26.57
N GLN A 44 -19.28 37.35 26.44
CA GLN A 44 -19.94 37.98 25.31
C GLN A 44 -20.70 39.19 25.87
N HIS A 45 -20.06 40.35 25.93
CA HIS A 45 -20.71 41.56 26.42
C HIS A 45 -20.61 42.68 25.39
N GLY A 46 -21.74 43.02 24.77
CA GLY A 46 -21.87 44.15 23.85
C GLY A 46 -21.31 43.89 22.45
N GLN A 47 -21.82 44.63 21.46
CA GLN A 47 -21.61 44.45 20.02
C GLN A 47 -20.17 44.64 19.51
N GLU A 48 -19.15 44.69 20.37
CA GLU A 48 -17.74 44.85 19.96
C GLU A 48 -16.73 44.11 20.86
N ALA A 49 -17.10 42.99 21.52
CA ALA A 49 -16.12 42.23 22.30
C ALA A 49 -15.26 41.32 21.40
N PRO A 50 -13.92 41.55 21.27
CA PRO A 50 -13.02 40.58 20.66
C PRO A 50 -13.07 39.29 21.50
N GLY A 51 -13.16 38.13 20.86
CA GLY A 51 -13.35 36.84 21.53
C GLY A 51 -12.35 36.58 22.67
N GLY A 52 -12.77 35.81 23.66
CA GLY A 52 -11.94 35.41 24.81
C GLY A 52 -12.22 33.98 25.26
N ASP A 53 -11.28 33.41 26.01
CA ASP A 53 -11.36 32.04 26.51
C ASP A 53 -12.38 31.93 27.66
N GLY A 54 -13.20 30.88 27.65
CA GLY A 54 -14.04 30.55 28.80
C GLY A 54 -13.27 29.93 29.97
N LEU A 55 -12.16 29.23 29.68
CA LEU A 55 -11.24 28.65 30.64
C LEU A 55 -9.81 28.66 30.08
N TYR A 56 -8.88 29.25 30.81
CA TYR A 56 -7.44 29.18 30.53
C TYR A 56 -6.75 28.49 31.72
N SER A 57 -6.12 27.34 31.46
CA SER A 57 -5.46 26.52 32.49
C SER A 57 -4.04 26.18 32.06
N VAL A 58 -3.07 26.37 32.95
CA VAL A 58 -1.64 26.14 32.68
C VAL A 58 -1.08 25.24 33.76
N SER A 59 -0.31 24.24 33.34
CA SER A 59 0.55 23.47 34.23
C SER A 59 1.97 23.47 33.68
N PHE A 60 2.94 23.82 34.54
CA PHE A 60 4.36 23.79 34.16
C PHE A 60 4.94 22.36 34.16
N LYS A 61 4.30 21.45 34.91
CA LYS A 61 4.67 20.03 34.96
C LYS A 61 3.45 19.20 35.31
N GLY A 62 3.12 18.23 34.46
CA GLY A 62 2.00 17.32 34.68
C GLY A 62 0.73 17.74 33.95
N THR A 63 -0.43 17.32 34.48
CA THR A 63 -1.73 17.50 33.83
C THR A 63 -2.37 18.83 34.24
N ALA A 64 -2.66 19.72 33.29
CA ALA A 64 -3.40 20.95 33.55
C ALA A 64 -4.91 20.71 33.74
N VAL A 65 -5.50 19.86 32.89
CA VAL A 65 -6.92 19.49 32.93
C VAL A 65 -7.05 17.97 32.73
N ARG A 66 -7.84 17.32 33.58
CA ARG A 66 -8.17 15.89 33.47
C ARG A 66 -9.68 15.71 33.55
N GLY A 67 -10.27 15.15 32.48
CA GLY A 67 -11.64 14.65 32.49
C GLY A 67 -11.65 13.14 32.72
N TYR A 68 -12.60 12.64 33.49
CA TYR A 68 -12.78 11.21 33.75
C TYR A 68 -14.27 10.89 33.78
N SER A 69 -14.67 9.83 33.07
CA SER A 69 -16.04 9.34 33.01
C SER A 69 -16.01 7.81 32.95
N TYR A 70 -16.98 7.16 33.59
CA TYR A 70 -17.09 5.69 33.60
C TYR A 70 -17.84 5.15 32.38
N ASP A 71 -18.87 5.88 31.92
CA ASP A 71 -19.81 5.41 30.90
C ASP A 71 -20.01 6.40 29.73
N GLY A 72 -19.21 7.47 29.65
CA GLY A 72 -19.35 8.50 28.62
C GLY A 72 -18.07 9.29 28.36
N ASP A 73 -18.21 10.46 27.74
CA ASP A 73 -17.06 11.30 27.41
C ASP A 73 -16.46 11.93 28.67
N GLY A 74 -15.17 11.69 28.91
CA GLY A 74 -14.44 12.44 29.93
C GLY A 74 -14.28 13.91 29.55
N VAL A 75 -14.08 14.20 28.26
CA VAL A 75 -13.99 15.54 27.66
C VAL A 75 -14.66 15.51 26.29
N TYR A 76 -15.64 16.40 26.06
CA TYR A 76 -16.30 16.58 24.77
C TYR A 76 -16.00 17.98 24.21
N GLY A 77 -15.27 18.04 23.10
CA GLY A 77 -14.94 19.29 22.41
C GLY A 77 -15.69 19.42 21.09
N ALA A 78 -16.50 20.46 20.93
CA ALA A 78 -17.31 20.69 19.73
C ALA A 78 -17.24 22.15 19.27
N SER A 79 -17.36 22.35 17.96
CA SER A 79 -17.39 23.67 17.33
C SER A 79 -18.51 23.71 16.28
N GLY A 80 -19.41 24.69 16.38
CA GLY A 80 -20.61 24.76 15.56
C GLY A 80 -20.49 25.54 14.24
N ARG A 81 -19.37 26.25 14.01
CA ARG A 81 -19.22 27.18 12.86
C ARG A 81 -17.90 27.03 12.11
N GLY A 82 -17.30 25.84 12.11
CA GLY A 82 -16.12 25.51 11.29
C GLY A 82 -14.76 25.65 11.99
N GLY A 83 -14.72 25.92 13.30
CA GLY A 83 -13.50 25.78 14.11
C GLY A 83 -13.24 24.33 14.55
N SER A 84 -12.11 24.09 15.20
CA SER A 84 -11.77 22.80 15.82
C SER A 84 -12.52 22.61 17.13
N GLY A 85 -13.15 21.44 17.33
CA GLY A 85 -13.69 21.08 18.64
C GLY A 85 -12.59 20.79 19.66
N VAL A 86 -11.50 20.16 19.21
CA VAL A 86 -10.27 19.91 19.98
C VAL A 86 -9.08 20.23 19.07
N HIS A 87 -8.09 20.97 19.59
CA HIS A 87 -6.86 21.30 18.87
C HIS A 87 -5.65 21.12 19.80
N GLY A 88 -4.88 20.06 19.58
CA GLY A 88 -3.62 19.81 20.28
C GLY A 88 -2.44 20.36 19.50
N VAL A 89 -1.50 21.00 20.19
CA VAL A 89 -0.22 21.46 19.62
C VAL A 89 0.90 21.04 20.55
N SER A 90 1.97 20.47 19.99
CA SER A 90 3.21 20.14 20.72
C SER A 90 4.41 20.51 19.87
N SER A 91 5.45 21.07 20.48
CA SER A 91 6.70 21.46 19.80
C SER A 91 7.68 20.30 19.62
N SER A 92 7.57 19.25 20.42
CA SER A 92 8.56 18.15 20.44
C SER A 92 7.99 16.79 20.89
N GLY A 93 6.70 16.53 20.70
CA GLY A 93 6.11 15.23 21.06
C GLY A 93 4.70 15.04 20.53
N THR A 94 3.93 14.19 21.22
CA THR A 94 2.56 13.86 20.82
C THR A 94 1.61 14.97 21.24
N ALA A 95 0.98 15.63 20.27
CA ALA A 95 -0.01 16.67 20.53
C ALA A 95 -1.37 16.09 20.94
N VAL A 96 -1.76 14.97 20.34
CA VAL A 96 -2.98 14.22 20.66
C VAL A 96 -2.63 12.74 20.67
N TYR A 97 -2.89 12.07 21.79
CA TYR A 97 -2.64 10.65 21.98
C TYR A 97 -3.96 9.96 22.31
N GLY A 98 -4.39 9.02 21.48
CA GLY A 98 -5.58 8.20 21.72
C GLY A 98 -5.15 6.75 21.88
N GLU A 99 -5.53 6.15 23.00
CA GLU A 99 -5.19 4.77 23.36
C GLU A 99 -6.46 4.07 23.84
N ASP A 100 -6.64 2.83 23.39
CA ASP A 100 -7.58 1.90 23.98
C ASP A 100 -6.77 0.71 24.51
N VAL A 101 -7.02 0.32 25.76
CA VAL A 101 -6.25 -0.73 26.47
C VAL A 101 -6.91 -2.11 26.38
N SER A 102 -7.93 -2.25 25.53
CA SER A 102 -8.78 -3.44 25.40
C SER A 102 -8.98 -3.77 23.92
N ALA A 103 -10.22 -3.72 23.42
CA ALA A 103 -10.61 -4.06 22.06
C ALA A 103 -11.35 -2.90 21.34
N GLY A 104 -11.24 -1.69 21.87
CA GLY A 104 -11.87 -0.49 21.36
C GLY A 104 -11.02 0.25 20.32
N THR A 105 -11.27 1.54 20.18
CA THR A 105 -10.60 2.39 19.18
C THR A 105 -9.93 3.57 19.88
N GLY A 106 -8.61 3.69 19.77
CA GLY A 106 -7.88 4.82 20.35
C GLY A 106 -8.20 6.15 19.67
N VAL A 107 -8.20 6.19 18.33
CA VAL A 107 -8.56 7.38 17.53
C VAL A 107 -9.52 6.99 16.41
N HIS A 108 -10.70 7.61 16.40
CA HIS A 108 -11.72 7.42 15.36
C HIS A 108 -11.98 8.74 14.63
N GLY A 109 -11.77 8.76 13.31
CA GLY A 109 -12.09 9.91 12.46
C GLY A 109 -13.14 9.56 11.42
N GLN A 110 -14.27 10.26 11.47
CA GLN A 110 -15.37 10.10 10.51
C GLN A 110 -15.75 11.46 9.92
N ALA A 111 -15.86 11.52 8.60
CA ALA A 111 -16.35 12.68 7.89
C ALA A 111 -17.34 12.24 6.81
N PRO A 112 -18.65 12.59 6.92
CA PRO A 112 -19.63 12.28 5.87
C PRO A 112 -19.26 12.90 4.51
N ARG A 113 -18.53 14.01 4.55
CA ARG A 113 -17.94 14.68 3.39
C ARG A 113 -16.51 15.06 3.76
N GLY A 114 -15.53 14.64 2.96
CA GLY A 114 -14.12 14.96 3.15
C GLY A 114 -13.31 13.84 3.80
N LEU A 115 -12.26 14.22 4.54
CA LEU A 115 -11.29 13.30 5.13
C LEU A 115 -11.63 13.05 6.60
N GLY A 116 -11.84 11.79 6.98
CA GLY A 116 -12.02 11.43 8.40
C GLY A 116 -10.72 11.58 9.20
N VAL A 117 -9.59 11.12 8.64
CA VAL A 117 -8.25 11.25 9.21
C VAL A 117 -7.28 11.65 8.09
N ARG A 118 -6.38 12.60 8.37
CA ARG A 118 -5.29 13.01 7.47
C ARG A 118 -3.99 13.12 8.26
N GLY A 119 -3.00 12.32 7.89
CA GLY A 119 -1.64 12.40 8.40
C GLY A 119 -0.69 13.06 7.40
N THR A 120 0.19 13.93 7.87
CA THR A 120 1.25 14.58 7.07
C THR A 120 2.52 14.66 7.89
N GLY A 121 3.66 14.32 7.29
CA GLY A 121 4.96 14.41 7.94
C GLY A 121 6.08 14.39 6.90
N SER A 122 7.27 14.87 7.27
CA SER A 122 8.44 14.87 6.39
C SER A 122 9.03 13.48 6.18
N SER A 123 8.83 12.56 7.14
CA SER A 123 9.27 11.16 7.05
C SER A 123 8.10 10.22 6.71
N ALA A 124 7.01 10.28 7.49
CA ALA A 124 5.79 9.53 7.22
C ALA A 124 4.57 10.35 7.63
N GLY A 125 3.50 10.29 6.84
CA GLY A 125 2.21 10.87 7.20
C GLY A 125 1.39 9.92 8.09
N VAL A 126 1.36 8.63 7.74
CA VAL A 126 0.63 7.58 8.46
C VAL A 126 1.52 6.34 8.50
N VAL A 127 1.63 5.73 9.68
CA VAL A 127 2.30 4.44 9.90
C VAL A 127 1.31 3.56 10.64
N GLY A 128 1.12 2.34 10.15
CA GLY A 128 0.33 1.32 10.84
C GLY A 128 1.20 0.10 11.10
N ASP A 129 1.20 -0.35 12.34
CA ASP A 129 1.93 -1.53 12.81
C ASP A 129 0.94 -2.48 13.48
N ALA A 130 1.10 -3.77 13.23
CA ALA A 130 0.26 -4.80 13.80
C ALA A 130 1.13 -6.00 14.22
N SER A 131 1.07 -6.37 15.49
CA SER A 131 1.88 -7.44 16.07
C SER A 131 1.22 -8.82 16.03
N ASP A 132 -0.07 -8.88 15.71
CA ASP A 132 -0.79 -10.15 15.53
C ASP A 132 -0.48 -10.79 14.17
N GLN A 133 -0.40 -12.12 14.11
CA GLN A 133 -0.11 -12.87 12.89
C GLN A 133 -1.13 -12.66 11.75
N ARG A 134 -2.34 -12.19 12.09
CA ARG A 134 -3.43 -11.87 11.16
C ARG A 134 -3.80 -10.38 11.20
N GLY A 135 -3.03 -9.56 11.92
CA GLY A 135 -3.28 -8.14 12.05
C GLY A 135 -3.01 -7.38 10.75
N PHE A 136 -3.73 -6.29 10.55
CA PHE A 136 -3.49 -5.36 9.46
C PHE A 136 -2.97 -4.05 10.06
N GLY A 137 -1.76 -3.64 9.71
CA GLY A 137 -1.23 -2.34 10.14
C GLY A 137 -2.04 -1.18 9.53
N VAL A 138 -2.24 -1.21 8.21
CA VAL A 138 -3.09 -0.25 7.48
C VAL A 138 -4.02 -1.01 6.55
N GLN A 139 -5.30 -0.64 6.57
CA GLN A 139 -6.30 -1.24 5.70
C GLN A 139 -7.22 -0.15 5.13
N ALA A 140 -7.51 -0.25 3.83
CA ALA A 140 -8.38 0.68 3.14
C ALA A 140 -9.39 -0.07 2.27
N TYR A 141 -10.63 0.41 2.30
CA TYR A 141 -11.72 -0.13 1.49
C TYR A 141 -12.50 1.00 0.85
N ASN A 142 -12.85 0.84 -0.42
CA ASN A 142 -13.89 1.65 -1.03
C ASN A 142 -15.18 0.82 -1.08
N ARG A 143 -16.20 1.23 -0.31
CA ARG A 143 -17.50 0.51 -0.22
C ARG A 143 -18.53 1.01 -1.24
N HIS A 144 -18.22 2.07 -1.99
CA HIS A 144 -19.15 2.74 -2.89
C HIS A 144 -19.19 2.10 -4.29
N GLY A 145 -19.57 0.81 -4.35
CA GLY A 145 -19.89 0.11 -5.60
C GLY A 145 -18.74 0.03 -6.63
N LEU A 146 -18.96 -0.74 -7.68
CA LEU A 146 -17.93 -1.14 -8.65
C LEU A 146 -17.48 -0.02 -9.63
N ASN A 147 -17.77 1.25 -9.32
CA ASN A 147 -17.63 2.37 -10.26
C ASN A 147 -16.47 3.31 -9.88
N GLY A 148 -15.23 2.83 -9.97
CA GLY A 148 -14.05 3.71 -10.11
C GLY A 148 -13.46 4.32 -8.83
N GLY A 149 -13.61 3.66 -7.69
CA GLY A 149 -12.99 4.07 -6.43
C GLY A 149 -11.67 3.36 -6.12
N TYR A 150 -10.68 4.08 -5.60
CA TYR A 150 -9.44 3.48 -5.09
C TYR A 150 -9.54 3.26 -3.58
N GLY A 151 -9.02 2.12 -3.09
CA GLY A 151 -8.76 1.92 -1.66
C GLY A 151 -7.46 2.61 -1.25
N VAL A 152 -6.39 2.34 -1.98
CA VAL A 152 -5.05 2.96 -1.80
C VAL A 152 -4.60 3.51 -3.15
N PHE A 153 -4.06 4.72 -3.16
CA PHE A 153 -3.53 5.38 -4.35
C PHE A 153 -2.30 6.22 -3.97
N GLY A 154 -1.23 6.13 -4.75
CA GLY A 154 0.04 6.81 -4.44
C GLY A 154 0.78 7.28 -5.68
N PHE A 155 1.41 8.45 -5.57
CA PHE A 155 2.35 8.99 -6.55
C PHE A 155 3.74 9.07 -5.90
N ALA A 156 4.65 8.21 -6.31
CA ALA A 156 6.00 8.14 -5.77
C ALA A 156 6.93 7.40 -6.75
N GLY A 157 8.25 7.44 -6.48
CA GLY A 157 9.20 6.56 -7.18
C GLY A 157 8.94 5.07 -6.92
N VAL A 158 8.36 4.74 -5.76
CA VAL A 158 7.81 3.42 -5.42
C VAL A 158 6.44 3.65 -4.79
N GLY A 159 5.36 3.22 -5.46
CA GLY A 159 4.00 3.37 -4.94
C GLY A 159 3.64 2.34 -3.88
N VAL A 160 4.01 1.08 -4.10
CA VAL A 160 3.77 -0.06 -3.19
C VAL A 160 5.02 -0.92 -3.15
N TRP A 161 5.49 -1.24 -1.94
CA TRP A 161 6.57 -2.19 -1.68
C TRP A 161 6.08 -3.22 -0.68
N GLY A 162 6.31 -4.50 -0.99
CA GLY A 162 6.03 -5.60 -0.07
C GLY A 162 7.25 -6.50 0.04
N ASP A 163 7.72 -6.70 1.27
CA ASP A 163 8.78 -7.65 1.61
C ASP A 163 8.20 -8.70 2.55
N GLY A 164 8.40 -9.97 2.23
CA GLY A 164 7.80 -11.10 2.94
C GLY A 164 7.49 -12.27 2.02
N ARG A 165 6.91 -13.33 2.58
CA ARG A 165 6.53 -14.53 1.82
C ARG A 165 5.58 -14.21 0.65
N ILE A 166 4.72 -13.21 0.85
CA ILE A 166 3.90 -12.61 -0.20
C ILE A 166 4.03 -11.10 -0.04
N GLY A 167 4.64 -10.43 -1.02
CA GLY A 167 4.82 -8.98 -0.97
C GLY A 167 3.55 -8.21 -1.36
N VAL A 168 3.02 -8.48 -2.56
CA VAL A 168 1.84 -7.78 -3.11
C VAL A 168 0.91 -8.80 -3.76
N ILE A 169 -0.39 -8.68 -3.48
CA ILE A 169 -1.46 -9.45 -4.15
C ILE A 169 -2.39 -8.47 -4.83
N GLY A 170 -2.61 -8.65 -6.14
CA GLY A 170 -3.69 -8.00 -6.86
C GLY A 170 -4.73 -9.03 -7.32
N ARG A 171 -6.01 -8.75 -7.11
CA ARG A 171 -7.12 -9.63 -7.51
C ARG A 171 -8.24 -8.82 -8.17
N GLY A 172 -8.49 -9.10 -9.44
CA GLY A 172 -9.74 -8.71 -10.11
C GLY A 172 -10.84 -9.71 -9.79
N VAL A 173 -12.02 -9.23 -9.36
CA VAL A 173 -13.18 -10.08 -9.00
C VAL A 173 -14.38 -9.93 -9.93
N THR A 174 -14.26 -9.10 -10.95
CA THR A 174 -15.26 -8.89 -12.00
C THR A 174 -14.76 -9.46 -13.33
N ASP A 175 -15.66 -9.60 -14.30
CA ASP A 175 -15.27 -9.90 -15.68
C ASP A 175 -14.25 -8.86 -16.16
N HIS A 176 -13.13 -9.32 -16.73
CA HIS A 176 -11.99 -8.48 -17.15
C HIS A 176 -11.31 -7.69 -16.00
N GLY A 177 -11.54 -8.06 -14.74
CA GLY A 177 -10.89 -7.42 -13.61
C GLY A 177 -9.37 -7.62 -13.63
N ILE A 178 -8.62 -6.54 -13.62
CA ILE A 178 -7.15 -6.58 -13.55
C ILE A 178 -6.73 -6.58 -12.09
N GLY A 179 -5.94 -7.59 -11.69
CA GLY A 179 -5.38 -7.66 -10.35
C GLY A 179 -4.20 -6.69 -10.18
N VAL A 180 -3.20 -6.81 -11.05
CA VAL A 180 -2.01 -5.96 -11.11
C VAL A 180 -1.77 -5.58 -12.57
N GLU A 181 -1.63 -4.28 -12.83
CA GLU A 181 -1.23 -3.75 -14.13
C GLU A 181 0.13 -3.06 -14.00
N GLY A 182 1.05 -3.35 -14.92
CA GLY A 182 2.32 -2.65 -15.04
C GLY A 182 2.40 -1.93 -16.38
N ASN A 183 2.36 -0.59 -16.36
CA ASN A 183 2.43 0.25 -17.56
C ASN A 183 3.68 1.15 -17.53
N GLY A 184 4.62 0.90 -18.45
CA GLY A 184 5.86 1.68 -18.58
C GLY A 184 5.75 2.73 -19.68
N LEU A 185 5.58 4.00 -19.31
CA LEU A 185 5.29 5.10 -20.25
C LEU A 185 6.54 5.74 -20.92
N GLY A 186 7.74 5.27 -20.61
CA GLY A 186 9.02 5.82 -21.10
C GLY A 186 9.77 4.89 -22.04
N GLN A 187 10.72 5.42 -22.82
CA GLN A 187 11.63 4.59 -23.61
C GLN A 187 12.45 3.68 -22.69
N GLY A 188 12.40 2.37 -22.94
CA GLY A 188 13.06 1.38 -22.09
C GLY A 188 12.38 1.16 -20.73
N ALA A 189 11.19 1.72 -20.50
CA ALA A 189 10.44 1.47 -19.28
C ALA A 189 10.00 0.00 -19.21
N ILE A 190 10.06 -0.56 -18.00
CA ILE A 190 9.61 -1.92 -17.71
C ILE A 190 8.29 -1.80 -16.97
N GLY A 191 7.22 -2.34 -17.53
CA GLY A 191 5.92 -2.41 -16.86
C GLY A 191 5.93 -3.41 -15.71
N VAL A 192 6.35 -4.65 -16.00
CA VAL A 192 6.46 -5.75 -15.01
C VAL A 192 7.80 -6.46 -15.18
N PHE A 193 8.53 -6.63 -14.08
CA PHE A 193 9.78 -7.39 -14.04
C PHE A 193 9.62 -8.64 -13.16
N GLY A 194 9.55 -9.81 -13.78
CA GLY A 194 9.54 -11.09 -13.09
C GLY A 194 10.92 -11.72 -13.06
N ALA A 195 11.54 -11.82 -11.89
CA ALA A 195 12.85 -12.44 -11.72
C ALA A 195 12.89 -13.30 -10.46
N THR A 196 13.78 -14.27 -10.47
CA THR A 196 14.05 -15.16 -9.34
C THR A 196 15.55 -15.25 -9.12
N SER A 197 15.97 -15.21 -7.86
CA SER A 197 17.35 -15.44 -7.44
C SER A 197 17.59 -16.90 -7.00
N ALA A 198 16.60 -17.78 -7.16
CA ALA A 198 16.72 -19.17 -6.75
C ALA A 198 17.71 -19.92 -7.65
N ASN A 199 18.63 -20.66 -7.03
CA ASN A 199 19.67 -21.43 -7.72
C ASN A 199 19.12 -22.63 -8.54
N SER A 200 17.85 -22.97 -8.38
CA SER A 200 17.17 -24.00 -9.18
C SER A 200 15.65 -23.86 -9.10
N GLY A 201 14.95 -23.95 -10.24
CA GLY A 201 13.49 -24.09 -10.30
C GLY A 201 12.66 -22.85 -9.95
N GLY A 202 13.29 -21.68 -9.83
CA GLY A 202 12.56 -20.43 -9.64
C GLY A 202 11.71 -20.09 -10.86
N VAL A 203 10.52 -19.55 -10.63
CA VAL A 203 9.61 -19.09 -11.69
C VAL A 203 9.51 -17.58 -11.62
N GLY A 204 9.97 -16.89 -12.66
CA GLY A 204 9.84 -15.42 -12.75
C GLY A 204 8.41 -14.98 -13.03
N VAL A 205 7.72 -15.69 -13.94
CA VAL A 205 6.31 -15.46 -14.29
C VAL A 205 5.59 -16.81 -14.36
N TYR A 206 4.58 -16.99 -13.52
CA TYR A 206 3.69 -18.15 -13.56
C TYR A 206 2.33 -17.71 -14.11
N ALA A 207 2.04 -18.08 -15.36
CA ALA A 207 0.83 -17.71 -16.06
C ALA A 207 -0.07 -18.94 -16.26
N THR A 208 -1.32 -18.86 -15.80
CA THR A 208 -2.28 -19.98 -15.87
C THR A 208 -3.66 -19.48 -16.25
N ALA A 209 -4.40 -20.29 -17.00
CA ALA A 209 -5.82 -20.08 -17.27
C ALA A 209 -6.59 -21.33 -16.82
N ALA A 210 -7.68 -21.14 -16.08
CA ALA A 210 -8.38 -22.25 -15.42
C ALA A 210 -9.10 -23.19 -16.39
N ASN A 211 -9.54 -22.66 -17.54
CA ASN A 211 -10.33 -23.40 -18.51
C ASN A 211 -9.48 -23.77 -19.73
N SER A 212 -9.71 -24.97 -20.27
CA SER A 212 -9.13 -25.38 -21.54
C SER A 212 -9.51 -24.41 -22.66
N GLY A 213 -8.54 -23.97 -23.44
CA GLY A 213 -8.74 -23.02 -24.55
C GLY A 213 -8.70 -21.54 -24.16
N SER A 214 -8.55 -21.21 -22.87
CA SER A 214 -8.29 -19.84 -22.43
C SER A 214 -6.82 -19.45 -22.55
N THR A 215 -6.54 -18.18 -22.79
CA THR A 215 -5.18 -17.65 -22.92
C THR A 215 -4.57 -17.39 -21.55
N ALA A 216 -3.50 -18.12 -21.21
CA ALA A 216 -2.73 -17.89 -19.99
C ALA A 216 -1.71 -16.75 -20.14
N LEU A 217 -1.05 -16.68 -21.30
CA LEU A 217 -0.05 -15.66 -21.63
C LEU A 217 -0.27 -15.19 -23.06
N GLU A 218 -0.43 -13.89 -23.24
CA GLU A 218 -0.46 -13.23 -24.54
C GLU A 218 0.70 -12.23 -24.64
N VAL A 219 1.42 -12.25 -25.76
CA VAL A 219 2.47 -11.27 -26.04
C VAL A 219 2.13 -10.57 -27.34
N GLN A 220 1.79 -9.29 -27.25
CA GLN A 220 1.57 -8.42 -28.39
C GLN A 220 2.86 -7.66 -28.69
N GLY A 221 3.55 -8.06 -29.76
CA GLY A 221 4.86 -7.53 -30.13
C GLY A 221 5.95 -8.61 -30.19
N THR A 222 7.20 -8.22 -30.01
CA THR A 222 8.35 -9.15 -30.09
C THR A 222 8.60 -9.81 -28.75
N ALA A 223 8.56 -11.14 -28.71
CA ALA A 223 9.08 -11.93 -27.60
C ALA A 223 10.55 -12.31 -27.87
N VAL A 224 11.43 -12.10 -26.90
CA VAL A 224 12.86 -12.45 -27.00
C VAL A 224 13.17 -13.57 -26.03
N PHE A 225 13.69 -14.67 -26.53
CA PHE A 225 14.10 -15.82 -25.73
C PHE A 225 15.59 -16.08 -25.93
N SER A 226 16.34 -16.22 -24.84
CA SER A 226 17.74 -16.69 -24.89
C SER A 226 17.86 -18.11 -25.44
N SER A 227 16.78 -18.88 -25.39
CA SER A 227 16.66 -20.24 -25.94
C SER A 227 16.15 -20.27 -27.39
N SER A 228 16.24 -19.15 -28.10
CA SER A 228 15.91 -19.05 -29.53
C SER A 228 17.05 -18.40 -30.31
N GLY A 229 17.13 -18.67 -31.61
CA GLY A 229 18.13 -18.05 -32.45
C GLY A 229 18.11 -18.53 -33.89
N ARG A 230 19.20 -18.22 -34.60
CA ARG A 230 19.40 -18.57 -36.00
C ARG A 230 20.78 -19.20 -36.16
N ALA A 231 20.86 -20.27 -36.94
CA ALA A 231 22.09 -20.97 -37.28
C ALA A 231 22.19 -21.12 -38.80
N THR A 232 23.42 -21.23 -39.31
CA THR A 232 23.67 -21.40 -40.74
C THR A 232 24.27 -22.77 -41.01
N VAL A 233 23.59 -23.58 -41.82
CA VAL A 233 24.15 -24.81 -42.37
C VAL A 233 25.04 -24.42 -43.56
N PRO A 234 26.35 -24.72 -43.55
CA PRO A 234 27.23 -24.37 -44.66
C PRO A 234 26.84 -25.04 -45.98
N ALA A 235 27.23 -24.45 -47.11
CA ALA A 235 27.06 -25.06 -48.42
C ALA A 235 27.73 -26.45 -48.49
N GLY A 236 27.08 -27.39 -49.20
CA GLY A 236 27.49 -28.79 -49.30
C GLY A 236 27.27 -29.62 -48.03
N ARG A 237 26.65 -29.06 -46.97
CA ARG A 237 26.37 -29.78 -45.71
C ARG A 237 24.89 -30.05 -45.53
N ASP A 238 24.61 -31.14 -44.82
CA ASP A 238 23.27 -31.60 -44.46
C ASP A 238 22.94 -31.36 -42.97
N ARG A 239 23.84 -30.74 -42.21
CA ARG A 239 23.67 -30.58 -40.76
C ARG A 239 24.45 -29.41 -40.19
N ILE A 240 24.00 -28.96 -39.03
CA ILE A 240 24.74 -28.03 -38.16
C ILE A 240 24.47 -28.39 -36.70
N THR A 241 25.49 -28.24 -35.85
CA THR A 241 25.36 -28.36 -34.40
C THR A 241 25.34 -26.98 -33.78
N VAL A 242 24.30 -26.70 -33.00
CA VAL A 242 24.12 -25.45 -32.25
C VAL A 242 24.54 -25.72 -30.81
N THR A 243 25.44 -24.91 -30.28
CA THR A 243 25.97 -25.01 -28.91
C THR A 243 25.60 -23.74 -28.13
N GLY A 244 25.49 -23.85 -26.80
CA GLY A 244 25.25 -22.71 -25.92
C GLY A 244 23.87 -22.64 -25.24
N PRO A 245 22.76 -23.08 -25.88
CA PRO A 245 21.48 -23.15 -25.18
C PRO A 245 21.50 -24.16 -24.03
N THR A 246 20.88 -23.79 -22.91
CA THR A 246 20.61 -24.74 -21.83
C THR A 246 19.51 -25.70 -22.28
N ILE A 247 19.86 -26.98 -22.41
CA ILE A 247 18.95 -28.07 -22.77
C ILE A 247 19.00 -29.17 -21.71
N GLY A 248 17.84 -29.74 -21.40
CA GLY A 248 17.68 -30.89 -20.51
C GLY A 248 17.03 -32.08 -21.20
N PRO A 249 16.84 -33.20 -20.50
CA PRO A 249 16.24 -34.41 -21.08
C PRO A 249 14.79 -34.24 -21.58
N ALA A 250 14.06 -33.23 -21.05
CA ALA A 250 12.69 -32.92 -21.46
C ALA A 250 12.61 -31.85 -22.56
N SER A 251 13.74 -31.27 -22.99
CA SER A 251 13.75 -30.20 -23.98
C SER A 251 13.27 -30.69 -25.34
N MET A 252 12.37 -29.91 -25.95
CA MET A 252 11.94 -30.04 -27.33
C MET A 252 12.58 -28.93 -28.17
N ILE A 253 12.93 -29.23 -29.42
CA ILE A 253 13.54 -28.25 -30.33
C ILE A 253 12.67 -28.12 -31.56
N LEU A 254 12.19 -26.90 -31.83
CA LEU A 254 11.58 -26.53 -33.09
C LEU A 254 12.67 -25.89 -33.97
N ALA A 255 12.81 -26.37 -35.20
CA ALA A 255 13.74 -25.81 -36.15
C ALA A 255 13.11 -25.74 -37.54
N THR A 256 13.29 -24.61 -38.23
CA THR A 256 12.71 -24.37 -39.57
C THR A 256 13.72 -23.69 -40.47
N VAL A 257 13.82 -24.18 -41.71
CA VAL A 257 14.60 -23.49 -42.75
C VAL A 257 13.93 -22.13 -43.02
N GLN A 258 14.72 -21.07 -43.12
CA GLN A 258 14.24 -19.69 -43.28
C GLN A 258 14.26 -19.19 -44.73
N GLU A 259 14.50 -20.10 -45.67
CA GLU A 259 14.70 -19.85 -47.09
C GLU A 259 14.02 -20.96 -47.90
N ASP A 260 13.36 -20.59 -49.00
CA ASP A 260 12.80 -21.59 -49.91
C ASP A 260 13.92 -22.22 -50.75
N LYS A 261 14.27 -23.46 -50.42
CA LYS A 261 15.27 -24.25 -51.13
C LYS A 261 14.67 -25.58 -51.54
N ARG A 262 14.63 -25.80 -52.85
CA ARG A 262 14.03 -27.01 -53.43
C ARG A 262 14.63 -28.28 -52.82
N GLY A 263 13.77 -29.07 -52.17
CA GLY A 263 14.12 -30.36 -51.56
C GLY A 263 14.91 -30.27 -50.26
N VAL A 264 15.21 -29.07 -49.74
CA VAL A 264 15.91 -28.87 -48.46
C VAL A 264 14.90 -28.48 -47.39
N ALA A 265 14.70 -29.35 -46.42
CA ALA A 265 13.88 -29.11 -45.24
C ALA A 265 14.61 -29.60 -43.98
N VAL A 266 14.17 -29.16 -42.80
CA VAL A 266 14.60 -29.78 -41.54
C VAL A 266 14.01 -31.18 -41.45
N ARG A 267 14.87 -32.19 -41.39
CA ARG A 267 14.50 -33.59 -41.16
C ARG A 267 14.28 -33.85 -39.67
N ALA A 268 15.17 -33.34 -38.83
CA ALA A 268 15.10 -33.48 -37.38
C ALA A 268 15.96 -32.44 -36.68
N ALA A 269 15.60 -32.11 -35.43
CA ALA A 269 16.50 -31.48 -34.48
C ALA A 269 16.74 -32.46 -33.33
N VAL A 270 17.98 -32.92 -33.19
CA VAL A 270 18.35 -33.97 -32.24
C VAL A 270 19.04 -33.33 -31.03
N PRO A 271 18.40 -33.33 -29.85
CA PRO A 271 19.02 -32.80 -28.63
C PRO A 271 20.16 -33.70 -28.14
N ASP A 272 21.21 -33.09 -27.61
CA ASP A 272 22.28 -33.74 -26.85
C ASP A 272 22.47 -33.01 -25.50
N PRO A 273 21.62 -33.30 -24.49
CA PRO A 273 21.66 -32.61 -23.21
C PRO A 273 23.00 -32.72 -22.47
N ALA A 274 23.72 -33.83 -22.65
CA ALA A 274 25.01 -34.03 -22.01
C ALA A 274 26.08 -33.06 -22.55
N ALA A 275 25.99 -32.71 -23.84
CA ALA A 275 26.88 -31.76 -24.48
C ALA A 275 26.38 -30.30 -24.44
N GLY A 276 25.16 -30.03 -23.95
CA GLY A 276 24.56 -28.69 -24.00
C GLY A 276 24.40 -28.16 -25.43
N SER A 277 24.05 -29.06 -26.36
CA SER A 277 23.98 -28.77 -27.79
C SER A 277 22.88 -29.56 -28.49
N PHE A 278 22.52 -29.16 -29.70
CA PHE A 278 21.66 -29.97 -30.55
C PHE A 278 22.10 -29.91 -31.99
N THR A 279 21.77 -30.95 -32.75
CA THR A 279 22.10 -31.02 -34.18
C THR A 279 20.83 -30.90 -35.01
N VAL A 280 20.79 -29.90 -35.89
CA VAL A 280 19.79 -29.81 -36.94
C VAL A 280 20.27 -30.64 -38.13
N LEU A 281 19.42 -31.55 -38.58
CA LEU A 281 19.64 -32.39 -39.75
C LEU A 281 18.69 -31.94 -40.86
N LEU A 282 19.21 -31.73 -42.06
CA LEU A 282 18.46 -31.44 -43.27
C LEU A 282 18.14 -32.74 -44.02
N THR A 283 17.17 -32.69 -44.92
CA THR A 283 16.78 -33.81 -45.81
C THR A 283 17.88 -34.18 -46.81
N GLN A 284 18.68 -33.20 -47.23
CA GLN A 284 19.83 -33.38 -48.13
C GLN A 284 20.88 -32.29 -47.88
N ALA A 285 22.08 -32.48 -48.44
CA ALA A 285 23.11 -31.44 -48.44
C ALA A 285 22.62 -30.21 -49.21
N SER A 286 22.69 -29.03 -48.59
CA SER A 286 22.24 -27.82 -49.25
C SER A 286 23.29 -27.29 -50.23
N PRO A 287 22.92 -26.91 -51.47
CA PRO A 287 23.88 -26.40 -52.44
C PRO A 287 24.48 -25.04 -52.05
N THR A 288 23.83 -24.29 -51.16
CA THR A 288 24.27 -22.98 -50.67
C THR A 288 24.08 -22.88 -49.16
N GLU A 289 24.69 -21.89 -48.51
CA GLU A 289 24.49 -21.62 -47.09
C GLU A 289 23.01 -21.46 -46.75
N THR A 290 22.51 -22.19 -45.76
CA THR A 290 21.09 -22.28 -45.44
C THR A 290 20.84 -21.83 -44.02
N ALA A 291 20.04 -20.78 -43.87
CA ALA A 291 19.62 -20.33 -42.57
C ALA A 291 18.52 -21.22 -41.96
N VAL A 292 18.67 -21.54 -40.68
CA VAL A 292 17.69 -22.26 -39.86
C VAL A 292 17.41 -21.44 -38.62
N ALA A 293 16.14 -21.12 -38.37
CA ALA A 293 15.71 -20.59 -37.07
C ALA A 293 15.43 -21.77 -36.14
N TRP A 294 15.73 -21.60 -34.85
CA TRP A 294 15.53 -22.62 -33.84
C TRP A 294 14.95 -22.02 -32.55
N PHE A 295 14.17 -22.82 -31.84
CA PHE A 295 13.62 -22.49 -30.54
C PHE A 295 13.58 -23.75 -29.65
N VAL A 296 14.16 -23.65 -28.46
CA VAL A 296 14.14 -24.70 -27.44
C VAL A 296 13.00 -24.41 -26.46
N ILE A 297 12.15 -25.42 -26.27
CA ILE A 297 10.97 -25.42 -25.39
C ILE A 297 11.16 -26.49 -24.32
N ASN A 298 10.74 -26.20 -23.08
CA ASN A 298 10.74 -27.12 -21.95
C ASN A 298 9.34 -27.28 -21.36
#